data_AF-A0A927MXC0-F1
#
_entry.id   AF-A0A927MXC0-F1
#
_cell.length_a   1.000
_cell.length_b   1.000
_cell.length_c   1.000
_cell.angle_alpha   90.00
_cell.angle_beta   90.00
_cell.angle_gamma   90.00
#
_symmetry.space_group_name_H-M   'P 1'
#
loop_
_entity.id
_entity.type
_entity.pdbx_description
1 polymer ?
#
loop_
_entity_poly.entity_id
_entity_poly.type
_entity_poly.pdbx_seq_one_letter_code
_entity_poly.pdbx_strand_id
1 'polypeptide(L)'
;MRVLDNLEELADLLSCQRTRLFVRFADGPEHDTHEASIDYESDPPLPGLSADRLDPSDWWTRPLLDWLARQVCQYLHLATRSDSHRGWVLTGTMVGRGPDDEPLLSDVEPFAWLGEAAI
;
A
#
# COMPACT_ATOMS: atom_id res chain seq x y z
N MET A 1 -8.29 -7.64 -11.32
CA MET A 1 -7.57 -6.37 -11.09
C MET A 1 -6.32 -6.35 -11.97
N ARG A 2 -5.91 -5.20 -12.54
CA ARG A 2 -4.72 -5.13 -13.42
C ARG A 2 -3.41 -5.32 -12.64
N VAL A 3 -2.35 -5.76 -13.29
CA VAL A 3 -0.99 -5.83 -12.73
C VAL A 3 -0.17 -4.67 -13.28
N LEU A 4 0.63 -4.01 -12.44
CA LEU A 4 1.57 -2.96 -12.83
C LEU A 4 2.97 -3.55 -12.81
N ASP A 5 3.64 -3.65 -13.95
CA ASP A 5 4.89 -4.40 -14.06
C ASP A 5 6.14 -3.55 -13.72
N ASN A 6 6.00 -2.24 -13.55
CA ASN A 6 7.09 -1.33 -13.23
C ASN A 6 6.59 -0.09 -12.47
N LEU A 7 7.55 0.72 -11.98
CA LEU A 7 7.24 1.93 -11.21
C LEU A 7 6.68 3.07 -12.08
N GLU A 8 6.95 3.07 -13.38
CA GLU A 8 6.38 4.03 -14.34
C GLU A 8 4.87 3.84 -14.48
N GLU A 9 4.39 2.61 -14.59
CA GLU A 9 2.96 2.28 -14.61
C GLU A 9 2.26 2.66 -13.30
N LEU A 10 2.96 2.55 -12.18
CA LEU A 10 2.49 3.03 -10.88
C LEU A 10 2.42 4.56 -10.83
N ALA A 11 3.44 5.26 -11.34
CA ALA A 11 3.45 6.72 -11.44
C ALA A 11 2.34 7.24 -12.36
N ASP A 12 2.09 6.57 -13.48
CA ASP A 12 1.02 6.89 -14.41
C ASP A 12 -0.36 6.67 -13.76
N LEU A 13 -0.52 5.58 -13.00
CA LEU A 13 -1.74 5.36 -12.21
C LEU A 13 -1.98 6.51 -11.25
N LEU A 14 -0.97 6.89 -10.44
CA LEU A 14 -1.08 8.00 -9.50
C LEU A 14 -1.49 9.31 -10.20
N SER A 15 -0.88 9.60 -11.34
CA SER A 15 -1.12 10.84 -12.10
C SER A 15 -2.51 10.91 -12.71
N CYS A 16 -3.11 9.77 -13.02
CA CYS A 16 -4.45 9.69 -13.61
C CYS A 16 -5.58 9.71 -12.57
N GLN A 17 -5.29 9.40 -11.30
CA GLN A 17 -6.31 9.33 -10.27
C GLN A 17 -6.51 10.65 -9.54
N ARG A 18 -7.76 10.92 -9.18
CA ARG A 18 -8.13 12.07 -8.32
C ARG A 18 -8.14 11.72 -6.84
N THR A 19 -8.25 10.43 -6.52
CA THR A 19 -8.21 9.93 -5.14
C THR A 19 -6.77 9.62 -4.74
N ARG A 20 -6.53 9.61 -3.43
CA ARG A 20 -5.24 9.17 -2.88
C ARG A 20 -5.12 7.66 -3.00
N LEU A 21 -3.94 7.20 -3.39
CA LEU A 21 -3.62 5.79 -3.52
C LEU A 21 -2.61 5.39 -2.45
N PHE A 22 -2.74 4.14 -2.03
CA PHE A 22 -1.90 3.51 -1.03
C PHE A 22 -1.40 2.18 -1.56
N VAL A 23 -0.36 1.64 -0.93
CA VAL A 23 0.14 0.29 -1.19
C VAL A 23 0.06 -0.53 0.08
N ARG A 24 -0.32 -1.81 -0.06
CA ARG A 24 -0.35 -2.78 1.03
C ARG A 24 0.28 -4.08 0.57
N PHE A 25 1.08 -4.70 1.43
CA PHE A 25 1.62 -6.03 1.23
C PHE A 25 0.90 -7.03 2.13
N ALA A 26 0.08 -7.89 1.53
CA ALA A 26 -0.76 -8.87 2.22
C ALA A 26 -1.22 -9.96 1.23
N ASP A 27 -2.04 -10.91 1.69
CA ASP A 27 -2.63 -11.97 0.87
C ASP A 27 -3.56 -11.46 -0.24
N GLY A 28 -4.04 -10.22 -0.13
CA GLY A 28 -4.79 -9.56 -1.18
C GLY A 28 -6.15 -9.02 -0.76
N PRO A 29 -6.83 -8.33 -1.68
CA PRO A 29 -8.08 -7.64 -1.38
C PRO A 29 -9.21 -8.58 -0.97
N GLU A 30 -9.31 -9.78 -1.54
CA GLU A 30 -10.37 -10.74 -1.17
C GLU A 30 -10.21 -11.24 0.27
N HIS A 31 -8.97 -11.43 0.72
CA HIS A 31 -8.66 -11.83 2.09
C HIS A 31 -8.82 -10.64 3.05
N ASP A 32 -8.20 -9.51 2.71
CA ASP A 32 -8.19 -8.29 3.53
C ASP A 32 -9.58 -7.65 3.69
N THR A 33 -10.56 -7.94 2.82
CA THR A 33 -11.95 -7.49 2.98
C THR A 33 -12.60 -8.05 4.25
N HIS A 34 -12.12 -9.19 4.74
CA HIS A 34 -12.69 -9.90 5.90
C HIS A 34 -11.78 -9.88 7.14
N GLU A 35 -10.63 -9.22 7.07
CA GLU A 35 -9.64 -9.19 8.13
C GLU A 35 -9.37 -7.78 8.65
N ALA A 36 -8.90 -7.70 9.90
CA ALA A 36 -8.37 -6.49 10.48
C ALA A 36 -6.84 -6.58 10.50
N SER A 37 -6.16 -5.46 10.26
CA SER A 37 -4.73 -5.40 10.57
C SER A 37 -4.55 -5.51 12.09
N ILE A 38 -3.44 -6.09 12.52
CA ILE A 38 -3.11 -6.29 13.93
C ILE A 38 -1.83 -5.51 14.20
N ASP A 39 -1.76 -4.84 15.35
CA ASP A 39 -0.48 -4.33 15.85
C ASP A 39 0.39 -5.52 16.27
N TYR A 40 1.46 -5.78 15.52
CA TYR A 40 2.35 -6.91 15.77
C TYR A 40 3.16 -6.80 17.07
N GLU A 41 3.26 -5.62 17.68
CA GLU A 41 3.97 -5.45 18.96
C GLU A 41 3.08 -5.71 20.19
N SER A 42 1.79 -5.37 20.10
CA SER A 42 0.86 -5.44 21.26
C SER A 42 -0.31 -6.41 21.10
N ASP A 43 -0.52 -6.97 19.90
CA ASP A 43 -1.61 -7.86 19.47
C ASP A 43 -3.06 -7.30 19.32
N PRO A 44 -3.43 -6.02 19.58
CA PRO A 44 -4.79 -5.58 19.35
C PRO A 44 -5.10 -5.41 17.85
N PRO A 45 -6.36 -5.59 17.43
CA PRO A 45 -6.80 -5.22 16.09
C PRO A 45 -6.79 -3.70 15.91
N LEU A 46 -6.37 -3.27 14.73
CA LEU A 46 -6.38 -1.88 14.29
C LEU A 46 -7.76 -1.52 13.71
N PRO A 47 -8.21 -0.26 13.82
CA PRO A 47 -9.51 0.19 13.33
C PRO A 47 -9.66 0.21 11.80
N GLY A 48 -8.61 -0.14 11.04
CA GLY A 48 -8.60 -0.20 9.59
C GLY A 48 -7.39 -0.98 9.07
N LEU A 49 -7.31 -1.13 7.74
CA LEU A 49 -6.16 -1.76 7.09
C LEU A 49 -4.96 -0.84 7.11
N SER A 50 -3.84 -1.33 7.64
CA SER A 50 -2.54 -0.66 7.58
C SER A 50 -2.02 -0.68 6.14
N ALA A 51 -1.66 0.49 5.62
CA ALA A 51 -1.18 0.69 4.25
C ALA A 51 -0.29 1.92 4.15
N ASP A 52 0.57 1.98 3.14
CA ASP A 52 1.53 3.06 2.94
C ASP A 52 1.11 4.06 1.87
N ARG A 53 1.50 5.31 2.07
CA ARG A 53 1.18 6.41 1.17
C ARG A 53 2.01 6.33 -0.10
N LEU A 54 1.36 6.30 -1.26
CA LEU A 54 2.06 6.43 -2.53
C LEU A 54 2.28 7.89 -2.93
N ASP A 55 1.52 8.84 -2.36
CA ASP A 55 1.72 10.27 -2.57
C ASP A 55 2.97 10.79 -1.81
N PRO A 56 3.89 11.49 -2.49
CA PRO A 56 5.00 12.15 -1.81
C PRO A 56 4.51 13.19 -0.81
N SER A 57 5.17 13.26 0.34
CA SER A 57 4.92 14.33 1.31
C SER A 57 5.48 15.67 0.81
N ASP A 58 4.95 16.80 1.30
CA ASP A 58 5.29 18.15 0.82
C ASP A 58 6.79 18.52 0.90
N TRP A 59 7.55 17.86 1.77
CA TRP A 59 9.00 18.10 1.90
C TRP A 59 9.84 17.35 0.85
N TRP A 60 9.25 16.42 0.11
CA TRP A 60 9.94 15.63 -0.90
C TRP A 60 10.21 16.47 -2.15
N THR A 61 11.49 16.59 -2.51
CA THR A 61 11.94 17.43 -3.65
C THR A 61 12.59 16.64 -4.78
N ARG A 62 12.60 15.31 -4.69
CA ARG A 62 13.22 14.39 -5.65
C ARG A 62 12.18 13.84 -6.64
N PRO A 63 12.58 13.16 -7.72
CA PRO A 63 11.64 12.56 -8.68
C PRO A 63 10.60 11.66 -8.00
N LEU A 64 9.41 11.57 -8.60
CA LEU A 64 8.33 10.70 -8.11
C LEU A 64 8.74 9.22 -8.09
N LEU A 65 9.47 8.76 -9.11
CA LEU A 65 9.94 7.37 -9.17
C LEU A 65 10.86 7.01 -8.00
N ASP A 66 11.73 7.94 -7.55
CA ASP A 66 12.56 7.73 -6.36
C ASP A 66 11.70 7.55 -5.09
N TRP A 67 10.57 8.28 -4.99
CA TRP A 67 9.62 8.14 -3.88
C TRP A 67 8.90 6.79 -3.93
N LEU A 68 8.37 6.43 -5.09
CA LEU A 68 7.64 5.17 -5.28
C LEU A 68 8.55 3.96 -5.02
N ALA A 69 9.78 3.98 -5.53
CA ALA A 69 10.79 2.96 -5.23
C ALA A 69 11.03 2.85 -3.71
N ARG A 70 11.17 3.98 -3.02
CA ARG A 70 11.34 3.99 -1.56
C ARG A 70 10.15 3.35 -0.85
N GLN A 71 8.91 3.68 -1.23
CA GLN A 71 7.70 3.12 -0.60
C GLN A 71 7.59 1.61 -0.85
N VAL A 72 7.75 1.16 -2.10
CA VAL A 72 7.67 -0.27 -2.44
C VAL A 72 8.79 -1.06 -1.75
N CYS A 73 10.03 -0.57 -1.80
CA CYS A 73 11.17 -1.29 -1.21
C CYS A 73 11.18 -1.31 0.32
N GLN A 74 10.56 -0.34 0.99
CA GLN A 74 10.49 -0.32 2.45
C GLN A 74 9.73 -1.54 2.99
N TYR A 75 8.68 -1.98 2.28
CA TYR A 75 7.75 -3.02 2.74
C TYR A 75 7.88 -4.34 2.00
N LEU A 76 8.83 -4.43 1.09
CA LEU A 76 9.27 -5.65 0.43
C LEU A 76 9.45 -6.85 1.38
N HIS A 77 9.96 -6.59 2.58
CA HIS A 77 10.17 -7.62 3.61
C HIS A 77 8.86 -8.24 4.14
N LEU A 78 7.70 -7.62 3.91
CA LEU A 78 6.39 -8.20 4.24
C LEU A 78 5.95 -9.23 3.20
N ALA A 79 6.43 -9.14 1.97
CA ALA A 79 6.19 -10.14 0.93
C ALA A 79 6.85 -11.49 1.27
N THR A 80 7.85 -11.52 2.17
CA THR A 80 8.51 -12.76 2.59
C THR A 80 7.79 -13.49 3.73
N ARG A 81 6.71 -12.92 4.28
CA ARG A 81 5.95 -13.54 5.38
C ARG A 81 5.05 -14.69 4.92
N SER A 82 4.66 -14.70 3.65
CA SER A 82 3.89 -15.77 3.01
C SER A 82 4.13 -15.76 1.51
N ASP A 83 4.12 -16.93 0.85
CA ASP A 83 4.24 -17.03 -0.61
C ASP A 83 3.09 -16.33 -1.36
N SER A 84 1.96 -16.09 -0.67
CA SER A 84 0.81 -15.35 -1.18
C SER A 84 0.87 -13.84 -0.92
N HIS A 85 1.78 -13.36 -0.07
CA HIS A 85 1.88 -11.93 0.22
C HIS A 85 2.44 -11.18 -0.98
N ARG A 86 1.66 -10.22 -1.48
CA ARG A 86 2.04 -9.39 -2.62
C ARG A 86 1.58 -7.96 -2.45
N GLY A 87 2.36 -7.03 -3.00
CA GLY A 87 1.99 -5.62 -3.04
C GLY A 87 0.77 -5.38 -3.91
N TRP A 88 -0.22 -4.67 -3.39
CA TRP A 88 -1.38 -4.19 -4.15
C TRP A 88 -1.70 -2.74 -3.81
N VAL A 89 -2.23 -2.04 -4.81
CA VAL A 89 -2.62 -0.63 -4.76
C VAL A 89 -4.10 -0.52 -4.44
N LEU A 90 -4.44 0.39 -3.54
CA LEU A 90 -5.79 0.61 -3.06
C LEU A 90 -6.08 2.08 -2.79
N THR A 91 -7.37 2.41 -2.66
CA THR A 91 -7.83 3.65 -2.02
C THR A 91 -8.75 3.30 -0.85
N GLY A 92 -9.09 4.28 -0.03
CA GLY A 92 -10.01 4.10 1.09
C GLY A 92 -10.16 5.37 1.92
N THR A 93 -10.98 5.30 2.95
CA THR A 93 -11.19 6.39 3.91
C THR A 93 -10.21 6.23 5.07
N MET A 94 -9.43 7.28 5.35
CA MET A 94 -8.53 7.26 6.51
C MET A 94 -9.34 7.37 7.80
N VAL A 95 -9.22 6.34 8.66
CA VAL A 95 -9.90 6.27 9.96
C VAL A 95 -8.97 6.48 11.14
N GLY A 96 -7.66 6.51 10.90
CA GLY A 96 -6.66 6.74 11.92
C GLY A 96 -5.24 6.54 11.41
N ARG A 97 -4.33 6.38 12.35
CA ARG A 97 -2.94 6.03 12.11
C ARG A 97 -2.52 4.87 13.00
N GLY A 98 -1.70 4.00 12.45
CA GLY A 98 -1.11 2.89 13.16
C GLY A 98 0.07 3.32 14.03
N PRO A 99 0.71 2.36 14.72
CA PRO A 99 1.81 2.61 15.63
C PRO A 99 3.04 3.23 14.94
N ASP A 100 3.22 2.99 13.63
CA ASP A 100 4.34 3.49 12.83
C ASP A 100 3.99 4.78 12.04
N ASP A 101 2.92 5.48 12.44
CA ASP A 101 2.33 6.65 11.77
C ASP A 101 1.70 6.34 10.39
N GLU A 102 1.56 5.06 10.03
CA GLU A 102 1.01 4.64 8.76
C GLU A 102 -0.51 4.82 8.70
N PRO A 103 -1.09 5.20 7.55
CA PRO A 103 -2.53 5.27 7.37
C PRO A 103 -3.27 3.99 7.73
N LEU A 104 -4.37 4.12 8.45
CA LEU A 104 -5.37 3.06 8.62
C LEU A 104 -6.59 3.38 7.76
N LEU A 105 -6.97 2.45 6.89
CA LEU A 105 -8.01 2.66 5.89
C LEU A 105 -9.24 1.79 6.15
N SER A 106 -10.44 2.38 6.03
CA SER A 106 -11.72 1.69 5.88
C SER A 106 -12.26 1.84 4.45
N ASP A 107 -13.32 1.08 4.13
CA ASP A 107 -14.03 1.18 2.85
C ASP A 107 -13.06 1.08 1.66
N VAL A 108 -12.14 0.11 1.75
CA VAL A 108 -11.04 -0.01 0.81
C VAL A 108 -11.53 -0.49 -0.56
N GLU A 109 -11.06 0.17 -1.61
CA GLU A 109 -11.30 -0.26 -2.99
C GLU A 109 -9.98 -0.65 -3.66
N PRO A 110 -9.87 -1.86 -4.21
CA PRO A 110 -8.66 -2.35 -4.84
C PRO A 110 -8.48 -1.79 -6.27
N PHE A 111 -7.28 -1.33 -6.61
CA PHE A 111 -6.96 -0.71 -7.92
C PHE A 111 -6.07 -1.57 -8.82
N ALA A 112 -4.94 -2.04 -8.29
CA ALA A 112 -3.94 -2.79 -9.06
C ALA A 112 -3.11 -3.74 -8.18
N TRP A 113 -2.52 -4.77 -8.78
CA TRP A 113 -1.43 -5.55 -8.19
C TRP A 113 -0.08 -4.97 -8.62
N LEU A 114 0.96 -5.12 -7.81
CA LEU A 114 2.35 -4.82 -8.19
C LEU A 114 3.03 -6.07 -8.76
N GLY A 115 3.54 -5.99 -9.98
CA GLY A 115 4.37 -6.98 -10.65
C GLY A 115 5.68 -7.26 -9.91
N GLU A 116 6.28 -8.43 -10.12
CA GLU A 116 7.60 -8.74 -9.56
C GLU A 116 8.68 -7.75 -10.04
N ALA A 117 8.57 -7.25 -11.27
CA ALA A 117 9.50 -6.27 -11.82
C ALA A 117 9.27 -4.83 -11.30
N ALA A 118 8.15 -4.58 -10.61
CA ALA A 118 7.87 -3.33 -9.93
C ALA A 118 8.40 -3.29 -8.49
N ILE A 119 8.98 -4.41 -8.03
CA ILE A 119 9.35 -4.70 -6.65
C ILE A 119 10.86 -4.93 -6.57
#